data_AF-A0A1U6H4Q2-F1
#
_entry.id   AF-A0A1U6H4Q2-F1
#
_cell.length_a   1.000
_cell.length_b   1.000
_cell.length_c   1.000
_cell.angle_alpha   90.00
_cell.angle_beta   90.00
_cell.angle_gamma   90.00
#
_symmetry.space_group_name_H-M   'P 1'
#
loop_
_entity.id
_entity.type
_entity.pdbx_description
1 polymer ?
#
loop_
_entity_poly.entity_id
_entity_poly.type
_entity_poly.pdbx_seq_one_letter_code
_entity_poly.pdbx_strand_id
1 'polypeptide(L)'
;MALAAHLDSGFYRYRGIPKPDNAELQAEKIRKLLKANRQRLAFNASSMRPLSARLNQQVAQALHDGLKVTRLAETTGLSRWTVRTIGLSFSDLLPSGLPAEQRLAMIMELKSELAELEASKADLEQKRLELLAAARRLGVMDDFELAALSGLQSETVRRMTWGRQAEPTP
;
A
#
# COMPACT_ATOMS: atom_id res chain seq x y z
N MET A 1 -6.15 18.21 81.10
CA MET A 1 -6.55 16.83 80.72
C MET A 1 -7.89 16.94 80.02
N ALA A 2 -8.15 16.47 78.80
CA ALA A 2 -7.41 15.63 77.88
C ALA A 2 -7.77 16.01 76.43
N LEU A 3 -6.94 15.56 75.49
CA LEU A 3 -6.85 15.97 74.10
C LEU A 3 -8.16 15.83 73.30
N ALA A 4 -8.49 16.89 72.55
CA ALA A 4 -9.38 16.82 71.41
C ALA A 4 -8.73 15.92 70.34
N ALA A 5 -9.44 14.85 69.98
CA ALA A 5 -9.06 13.94 68.92
C ALA A 5 -9.09 14.67 67.57
N HIS A 6 -7.92 15.05 67.07
CA HIS A 6 -7.74 15.33 65.65
C HIS A 6 -7.85 14.00 64.90
N LEU A 7 -9.05 13.73 64.39
CA LEU A 7 -9.27 12.71 63.37
C LEU A 7 -8.61 13.21 62.08
N ASP A 8 -7.35 12.83 61.89
CA ASP A 8 -6.68 12.82 60.59
C ASP A 8 -7.45 11.85 59.67
N SER A 9 -8.54 12.36 59.11
CA SER A 9 -9.18 11.76 57.95
C SER A 9 -8.29 12.05 56.76
N GLY A 10 -7.30 11.18 56.56
CA GLY A 10 -6.51 11.12 55.34
C GLY A 10 -7.43 10.87 54.16
N PHE A 11 -7.94 11.94 53.57
CA PHE A 11 -8.68 11.88 52.32
C PHE A 11 -7.72 11.33 51.27
N TYR A 12 -7.91 10.05 50.94
CA TYR A 12 -7.31 9.43 49.76
C TYR A 12 -7.78 10.23 48.54
N ARG A 13 -7.02 11.26 48.15
CA ARG A 13 -7.17 11.91 46.86
C ARG A 13 -6.73 10.89 45.83
N TYR A 14 -7.71 10.16 45.31
CA TYR A 14 -7.54 9.40 44.09
C TYR A 14 -7.09 10.39 43.01
N ARG A 15 -5.77 10.50 42.79
CA ARG A 15 -5.23 11.08 41.57
C ARG A 15 -5.59 10.08 40.48
N GLY A 16 -6.83 10.18 40.00
CA GLY A 16 -7.27 9.46 38.82
C GLY A 16 -6.22 9.67 37.75
N ILE A 17 -5.77 8.58 37.17
CA ILE A 17 -4.86 8.59 36.03
C ILE A 17 -5.43 9.61 35.04
N PRO A 18 -4.64 10.61 34.60
CA PRO A 18 -5.13 11.60 33.65
C PRO A 18 -5.72 10.85 32.46
N LYS A 19 -6.96 11.20 32.11
CA LYS A 19 -7.65 10.59 30.97
C LYS A 19 -6.70 10.65 29.78
N PRO A 20 -6.38 9.52 29.12
CA PRO A 20 -5.44 9.52 28.02
C PRO A 20 -5.94 10.53 26.98
N ASP A 21 -5.04 11.42 26.55
CA ASP A 21 -5.39 12.44 25.58
C ASP A 21 -5.93 11.74 24.34
N ASN A 22 -7.17 12.05 23.97
CA ASN A 22 -7.83 11.42 22.83
C ASN A 22 -6.99 11.57 21.55
N ALA A 23 -6.22 12.66 21.45
CA ALA A 23 -5.29 12.91 20.35
C ALA A 23 -4.13 11.90 20.32
N GLU A 24 -3.57 11.51 21.48
CA GLU A 24 -2.51 10.52 21.58
C GLU A 24 -2.99 9.12 21.20
N LEU A 25 -4.19 8.73 21.65
CA LEU A 25 -4.81 7.46 21.26
C LEU A 25 -5.06 7.37 19.75
N GLN A 26 -5.51 8.46 19.14
CA GLN A 26 -5.69 8.52 17.68
C GLN A 26 -4.34 8.48 16.95
N ALA A 27 -3.31 9.16 17.48
CA ALA A 27 -1.96 9.12 16.93
C ALA A 27 -1.38 7.69 16.96
N GLU A 28 -1.54 6.95 18.06
CA GLU A 28 -1.13 5.54 18.13
C GLU A 28 -1.84 4.65 17.12
N LYS A 29 -3.14 4.86 16.92
CA LYS A 29 -3.92 4.15 15.91
C LYS A 29 -3.38 4.45 14.51
N ILE A 30 -3.08 5.71 14.20
CA ILE A 30 -2.52 6.12 12.90
C ILE A 30 -1.12 5.52 12.71
N ARG A 31 -0.26 5.50 13.74
CA ARG A 31 1.06 4.84 13.69
C ARG A 31 0.94 3.37 13.29
N LYS A 32 0.03 2.64 13.94
CA LYS A 32 -0.22 1.21 13.63
C LYS A 32 -0.72 1.02 12.19
N LEU A 33 -1.65 1.87 11.75
CA LEU A 33 -2.21 1.81 10.40
C LEU A 33 -1.18 2.16 9.31
N LEU A 34 -0.33 3.17 9.53
CA LEU A 34 0.74 3.54 8.61
C LEU A 34 1.78 2.41 8.47
N LYS A 35 2.20 1.79 9.58
CA LYS A 35 3.11 0.62 9.55
C LYS A 35 2.51 -0.54 8.77
N ALA A 36 1.26 -0.89 9.04
CA ALA A 36 0.56 -1.97 8.34
C ALA A 36 0.39 -1.66 6.84
N ASN A 37 0.06 -0.42 6.49
CA ASN A 37 -0.05 0.03 5.10
C ASN A 37 1.29 -0.09 4.37
N ARG A 38 2.39 0.39 4.97
CA ARG A 38 3.75 0.26 4.42
C ARG A 38 4.12 -1.21 4.15
N GLN A 39 3.83 -2.11 5.09
CA GLN A 39 4.09 -3.54 4.91
C GLN A 39 3.31 -4.12 3.72
N ARG A 40 2.03 -3.76 3.58
CA ARG A 40 1.20 -4.21 2.44
C ARG A 40 1.67 -3.66 1.10
N LEU A 41 2.08 -2.39 1.04
CA LEU A 41 2.67 -1.79 -0.16
C LEU A 41 3.98 -2.49 -0.55
N ALA A 42 4.83 -2.81 0.42
CA ALA A 42 6.06 -3.56 0.16
C ALA A 42 5.77 -4.97 -0.36
N PHE A 43 4.81 -5.66 0.23
CA PHE A 43 4.35 -6.96 -0.25
C PHE A 43 3.83 -6.87 -1.69
N ASN A 44 2.93 -5.93 -1.98
CA ASN A 44 2.37 -5.74 -3.31
C ASN A 44 3.47 -5.47 -4.36
N ALA A 45 4.41 -4.58 -4.05
CA ALA A 45 5.58 -4.32 -4.91
C ALA A 45 6.46 -5.57 -5.15
N SER A 46 6.63 -6.41 -4.13
CA SER A 46 7.38 -7.67 -4.26
C SER A 46 6.65 -8.73 -5.09
N SER A 47 5.31 -8.75 -5.03
CA SER A 47 4.46 -9.72 -5.75
C SER A 47 4.19 -9.34 -7.20
N MET A 48 4.15 -8.06 -7.55
CA MET A 48 3.93 -7.59 -8.92
C MET A 48 5.03 -8.04 -9.89
N ARG A 49 6.31 -7.98 -9.47
CA ARG A 49 7.46 -8.32 -10.32
C ARG A 49 7.43 -9.75 -10.86
N PRO A 50 7.29 -10.81 -10.03
CA PRO A 50 7.24 -12.18 -10.52
C PRO A 50 6.01 -12.45 -11.39
N LEU A 51 4.85 -11.85 -11.09
CA LEU A 51 3.64 -11.99 -11.93
C LEU A 51 3.82 -11.33 -13.30
N SER A 52 4.41 -10.14 -13.35
CA SER A 52 4.75 -9.48 -14.62
C SER A 52 5.74 -10.29 -15.44
N ALA A 53 6.79 -10.85 -14.80
CA ALA A 53 7.74 -11.73 -15.48
C ALA A 53 7.05 -13.00 -16.03
N ARG A 54 6.16 -13.62 -15.24
CA ARG A 54 5.39 -14.79 -15.67
C ARG A 54 4.45 -14.47 -16.84
N LEU A 55 3.78 -13.31 -16.82
CA LEU A 55 2.96 -12.84 -17.92
C LEU A 55 3.80 -12.70 -19.20
N ASN A 56 4.96 -12.04 -19.11
CA ASN A 56 5.86 -11.87 -20.25
C ASN A 56 6.32 -13.21 -20.82
N GLN A 57 6.66 -14.16 -19.96
CA GLN A 57 7.02 -15.52 -20.39
C GLN A 57 5.87 -16.21 -21.12
N GLN A 58 4.62 -16.11 -20.63
CA GLN A 58 3.47 -16.72 -21.30
C GLN A 58 3.14 -16.05 -22.64
N VAL A 59 3.31 -14.73 -22.74
CA VAL A 59 3.18 -13.98 -23.99
C VAL A 59 4.25 -14.40 -25.00
N ALA A 60 5.51 -14.54 -24.56
CA ALA A 60 6.59 -15.01 -25.43
C ALA A 60 6.35 -16.45 -25.91
N GLN A 61 5.92 -17.34 -25.00
CA GLN A 61 5.54 -18.70 -25.36
C GLN A 61 4.37 -18.74 -26.35
N ALA A 62 3.39 -17.85 -26.20
CA ALA A 62 2.29 -17.72 -27.16
C ALA A 62 2.78 -17.36 -28.56
N LEU A 63 3.70 -16.40 -28.66
CA LEU A 63 4.30 -16.02 -29.93
C LEU A 63 5.09 -17.18 -30.54
N HIS A 64 5.84 -17.92 -29.73
CA HIS A 64 6.59 -19.10 -30.17
C HIS A 64 5.66 -20.21 -30.69
N ASP A 65 4.53 -20.45 -30.02
CA ASP A 65 3.52 -21.43 -30.42
C ASP A 65 2.67 -20.97 -31.63
N GLY A 66 2.96 -19.79 -32.22
CA GLY A 66 2.35 -19.31 -33.46
C GLY A 66 1.12 -18.42 -33.29
N LEU A 67 0.81 -17.92 -32.08
CA LEU A 67 -0.25 -16.93 -31.89
C LEU A 67 0.13 -15.58 -32.53
N LYS A 68 -0.81 -14.98 -33.24
CA LYS A 68 -0.60 -13.67 -33.90
C LYS A 68 -0.42 -12.56 -32.87
N VAL A 69 0.56 -11.69 -33.10
CA VAL A 69 0.83 -10.47 -32.32
C VAL A 69 -0.42 -9.60 -32.14
N THR A 70 -1.27 -9.48 -33.17
CA THR A 70 -2.51 -8.69 -33.09
C THR A 70 -3.48 -9.25 -32.07
N ARG A 71 -3.71 -10.57 -32.10
CA ARG A 71 -4.59 -11.26 -31.17
C ARG A 71 -4.08 -11.14 -29.73
N LEU A 72 -2.78 -11.28 -29.52
CA LEU A 72 -2.17 -11.10 -28.20
C LEU A 72 -2.23 -9.66 -27.70
N ALA A 73 -2.03 -8.68 -28.57
CA ALA A 73 -2.16 -7.27 -28.21
C ALA A 73 -3.61 -6.94 -27.79
N GLU A 74 -4.60 -7.48 -28.49
CA GLU A 74 -6.02 -7.31 -28.17
C GLU A 74 -6.40 -7.96 -26.83
N THR A 75 -5.97 -9.21 -26.58
CA THR A 75 -6.31 -9.91 -25.34
C THR A 75 -5.58 -9.33 -24.13
N THR A 76 -4.30 -9.02 -24.27
CA THR A 76 -3.49 -8.45 -23.18
C THR A 76 -3.73 -6.96 -22.99
N GLY A 77 -4.28 -6.24 -23.98
CA GLY A 77 -4.34 -4.77 -23.97
C GLY A 77 -2.96 -4.11 -24.09
N LEU A 78 -1.90 -4.88 -24.36
CA LEU A 78 -0.56 -4.35 -24.58
C LEU A 78 -0.43 -3.81 -26.00
N SER A 79 0.50 -2.86 -26.18
CA SER A 79 0.82 -2.40 -27.51
C SER A 79 1.45 -3.53 -28.35
N ARG A 80 1.21 -3.52 -29.66
CA ARG A 80 1.86 -4.48 -30.58
C ARG A 80 3.39 -4.38 -30.54
N TRP A 81 3.93 -3.22 -30.20
CA TRP A 81 5.37 -3.05 -30.00
C TRP A 81 5.84 -3.82 -28.78
N THR A 82 5.19 -3.63 -27.62
CA THR A 82 5.50 -4.34 -26.37
C THR A 82 5.46 -5.85 -26.54
N VAL A 83 4.44 -6.38 -27.20
CA VAL A 83 4.31 -7.82 -27.48
C VAL A 83 5.49 -8.34 -28.29
N ARG A 84 5.93 -7.61 -29.33
CA ARG A 84 7.12 -7.98 -30.12
C ARG A 84 8.40 -7.92 -29.29
N THR A 85 8.58 -6.87 -28.50
CA THR A 85 9.76 -6.73 -27.63
C THR A 85 9.84 -7.88 -26.62
N ILE A 86 8.71 -8.27 -26.03
CA ILE A 86 8.63 -9.44 -25.15
C ILE A 86 9.07 -10.69 -25.93
N GLY A 87 8.51 -10.97 -27.10
CA GLY A 87 8.91 -12.12 -27.91
C GLY A 87 10.42 -12.17 -28.21
N LEU A 88 11.04 -11.04 -28.53
CA LEU A 88 12.47 -10.95 -28.82
C LEU A 88 13.36 -11.20 -27.59
N SER A 89 12.85 -10.97 -26.38
CA SER A 89 13.61 -11.18 -25.13
C SER A 89 13.72 -12.64 -24.70
N PHE A 90 13.03 -13.58 -25.36
CA PHE A 90 13.07 -15.01 -25.05
C PHE A 90 13.42 -15.81 -26.30
N SER A 91 14.66 -16.31 -26.38
CA SER A 91 15.15 -17.09 -27.53
C SER A 91 14.98 -18.60 -27.36
N ASP A 92 15.04 -19.09 -26.12
CA ASP A 92 15.21 -20.53 -25.84
C ASP A 92 13.92 -21.15 -25.29
N LEU A 93 12.82 -20.97 -26.02
CA LEU A 93 11.52 -21.52 -25.66
C LEU A 93 11.29 -22.87 -26.36
N LEU A 94 10.81 -23.85 -25.61
CA LEU A 94 10.38 -25.13 -26.15
C LEU A 94 8.89 -25.05 -26.53
N PRO A 95 8.43 -25.76 -27.58
CA PRO A 95 7.01 -25.82 -27.92
C PRO A 95 6.19 -26.32 -26.74
N SER A 96 5.11 -25.62 -26.42
CA SER A 96 4.35 -25.95 -25.21
C SER A 96 3.36 -27.11 -25.37
N GLY A 97 2.94 -27.38 -26.61
CA GLY A 97 1.86 -28.33 -26.91
C GLY A 97 0.46 -27.90 -26.43
N LEU A 98 0.29 -26.70 -25.86
CA LEU A 98 -1.01 -26.24 -25.38
C LEU A 98 -1.87 -25.64 -26.49
N PRO A 99 -3.20 -25.88 -26.47
CA PRO A 99 -4.14 -25.18 -27.33
C PRO A 99 -4.09 -23.66 -27.14
N ALA A 100 -4.24 -22.93 -28.24
CA ALA A 100 -4.23 -21.47 -28.28
C ALA A 100 -5.22 -20.83 -27.27
N GLU A 101 -6.44 -21.36 -27.19
CA GLU A 101 -7.47 -20.82 -26.28
C GLU A 101 -7.11 -21.00 -24.80
N GLN A 102 -6.55 -22.16 -24.43
CA GLN A 102 -6.11 -22.40 -23.06
C GLN A 102 -4.97 -21.45 -22.69
N ARG A 103 -4.05 -21.19 -23.61
CA ARG A 103 -2.96 -20.24 -23.41
C ARG A 103 -3.46 -18.82 -23.24
N LEU A 104 -4.44 -18.39 -24.05
CA LEU A 104 -5.03 -17.06 -23.90
C LEU A 104 -5.78 -16.90 -22.58
N ALA A 105 -6.47 -17.95 -22.12
CA ALA A 105 -7.11 -17.95 -20.80
C ALA A 105 -6.10 -17.75 -19.67
N MET A 106 -4.98 -18.47 -19.67
CA MET A 106 -3.90 -18.29 -18.68
C MET A 106 -3.30 -16.88 -18.69
N ILE A 107 -3.11 -16.30 -19.88
CA ILE A 107 -2.62 -14.93 -20.02
C ILE A 107 -3.63 -13.92 -19.46
N MET A 108 -4.92 -14.14 -19.68
CA MET A 108 -5.98 -13.29 -19.15
C MET A 108 -6.07 -13.37 -17.62
N GLU A 109 -5.94 -14.57 -17.05
CA GLU A 109 -5.93 -14.79 -15.60
C GLU A 109 -4.77 -14.04 -14.92
N LEU A 110 -3.55 -14.17 -15.46
CA LEU A 110 -2.39 -13.42 -14.97
C LEU A 110 -2.57 -11.90 -15.08
N LYS A 111 -3.25 -11.44 -16.13
CA LYS A 111 -3.57 -10.02 -16.30
C LYS A 111 -4.59 -9.55 -15.25
N SER A 112 -5.63 -10.33 -14.97
CA SER A 112 -6.59 -9.98 -13.92
C SER A 112 -5.92 -9.93 -12.55
N GLU A 113 -5.06 -10.91 -12.22
CA GLU A 113 -4.29 -10.88 -10.96
C GLU A 113 -3.41 -9.63 -10.84
N LEU A 114 -2.73 -9.24 -11.92
CA LEU A 114 -1.95 -8.00 -11.94
C LEU A 114 -2.82 -6.76 -11.75
N ALA A 115 -3.98 -6.70 -12.41
CA ALA A 115 -4.91 -5.58 -12.29
C ALA A 115 -5.48 -5.46 -10.86
N GLU A 116 -5.78 -6.60 -10.21
CA GLU A 116 -6.21 -6.63 -8.80
C GLU A 116 -5.11 -6.12 -7.85
N LEU A 117 -3.85 -6.50 -8.09
CA LEU A 117 -2.73 -5.99 -7.31
C LEU A 117 -2.50 -4.49 -7.54
N GLU A 118 -2.62 -4.01 -8.77
CA GLU A 118 -2.53 -2.58 -9.10
C GLU A 118 -3.64 -1.76 -8.44
N ALA A 119 -4.88 -2.25 -8.47
CA ALA A 119 -6.01 -1.63 -7.77
C ALA A 119 -5.77 -1.61 -6.25
N SER A 120 -5.37 -2.75 -5.67
CA SER A 120 -5.02 -2.85 -4.25
C SER A 120 -3.89 -1.89 -3.85
N LYS A 121 -2.88 -1.72 -4.72
CA LYS A 121 -1.81 -0.75 -4.51
C LYS A 121 -2.35 0.68 -4.51
N ALA A 122 -3.20 1.04 -5.48
CA ALA A 122 -3.80 2.36 -5.56
C ALA A 122 -4.63 2.69 -4.30
N ASP A 123 -5.44 1.73 -3.82
CA ASP A 123 -6.22 1.88 -2.59
C ASP A 123 -5.33 2.06 -1.36
N LEU A 124 -4.22 1.32 -1.28
CA LEU A 124 -3.25 1.47 -0.20
C LEU A 124 -2.54 2.83 -0.24
N GLU A 125 -2.18 3.32 -1.43
CA GLU A 125 -1.58 4.64 -1.61
C GLU A 125 -2.55 5.76 -1.21
N GLN A 126 -3.82 5.65 -1.62
CA GLN A 126 -4.87 6.57 -1.21
C GLN A 126 -5.08 6.56 0.30
N LYS A 127 -5.19 5.37 0.91
CA LYS A 127 -5.31 5.22 2.37
C LYS A 127 -4.10 5.79 3.11
N ARG A 128 -2.90 5.66 2.56
CA ARG A 128 -1.69 6.28 3.13
C ARG A 128 -1.80 7.81 3.13
N LEU A 129 -2.29 8.41 2.05
CA LEU A 129 -2.52 9.86 1.97
C LEU A 129 -3.54 10.34 3.01
N GLU A 130 -4.62 9.59 3.22
CA GLU A 130 -5.64 9.90 4.22
C GLU A 130 -5.08 9.84 5.64
N LEU A 131 -4.29 8.82 5.96
CA LEU A 131 -3.63 8.67 7.26
C LEU A 131 -2.62 9.80 7.53
N LEU A 132 -1.84 10.19 6.51
CA LEU A 132 -0.90 11.31 6.62
C LEU A 132 -1.63 12.65 6.84
N ALA A 133 -2.73 12.87 6.13
CA ALA A 133 -3.56 14.06 6.34
C ALA A 133 -4.20 14.08 7.74
N ALA A 134 -4.70 12.93 8.22
CA ALA A 134 -5.25 12.82 9.57
C ALA A 134 -4.18 13.08 10.65
N ALA A 135 -2.98 12.54 10.48
CA ALA A 135 -1.87 12.78 11.41
C ALA A 135 -1.49 14.26 11.48
N ARG A 136 -1.43 14.93 10.31
CA ARG A 136 -1.16 16.37 10.24
C ARG A 136 -2.23 17.20 10.94
N ARG A 137 -3.50 16.84 10.81
CA ARG A 137 -4.60 17.54 11.49
C ARG A 137 -4.53 17.42 13.01
N LEU A 138 -4.05 16.28 13.52
CA LEU A 138 -3.89 16.08 14.96
C LEU A 138 -2.70 16.85 15.55
N GLY A 139 -1.69 17.19 14.73
CA GLY A 139 -0.52 17.95 15.17
C GLY A 139 0.42 17.21 16.13
N VAL A 140 0.17 15.93 16.40
CA VAL A 140 0.92 15.13 17.40
C VAL A 140 2.20 14.48 16.82
N MET A 141 2.36 14.47 15.50
CA MET A 141 3.45 13.77 14.81
C MET A 141 4.27 14.72 13.94
N ASP A 142 5.59 14.63 14.04
CA ASP A 142 6.53 15.40 13.22
C ASP A 142 6.72 14.75 11.82
N ASP A 143 7.19 15.54 10.87
CA ASP A 143 7.44 15.13 9.48
C ASP A 143 8.41 13.96 9.37
N PHE A 144 9.43 13.93 10.22
CA PHE A 144 10.39 12.83 10.24
C PHE A 144 9.75 11.54 10.77
N GLU A 145 8.88 11.63 11.77
CA GLU A 145 8.13 10.48 12.29
C GLU A 145 7.18 9.93 11.21
N LEU A 146 6.45 10.81 10.51
CA LEU A 146 5.55 10.43 9.42
C LEU A 146 6.30 9.82 8.23
N ALA A 147 7.46 10.36 7.86
CA ALA A 147 8.33 9.81 6.83
C ALA A 147 8.77 8.37 7.18
N ALA A 148 9.25 8.17 8.41
CA ALA A 148 9.70 6.86 8.87
C ALA A 148 8.57 5.81 8.85
N LEU A 149 7.35 6.18 9.24
CA LEU A 149 6.21 5.27 9.29
C LEU A 149 5.61 4.96 7.92
N SER A 150 5.55 5.97 7.04
CA SER A 150 4.97 5.85 5.69
C SER A 150 5.93 5.26 4.65
N GLY A 151 7.24 5.26 4.95
CA GLY A 151 8.28 4.86 4.00
C GLY A 151 8.50 5.87 2.87
N LEU A 152 8.05 7.11 3.06
CA LEU A 152 8.24 8.23 2.14
C LEU A 152 9.34 9.16 2.64
N GLN A 153 9.90 9.97 1.75
CA GLN A 153 10.77 11.08 2.14
C GLN A 153 9.95 12.18 2.82
N SER A 154 10.54 12.86 3.81
CA SER A 154 9.86 13.95 4.55
C SER A 154 9.35 15.05 3.63
N GLU A 155 10.12 15.42 2.60
CA GLU A 155 9.72 16.39 1.58
C GLU A 155 8.49 15.93 0.78
N THR A 156 8.41 14.63 0.48
CA THR A 156 7.24 14.03 -0.19
C THR A 156 6.02 14.07 0.71
N VAL A 157 6.18 13.77 2.01
CA VAL A 157 5.11 13.87 3.01
C VAL A 157 4.59 15.30 3.09
N ARG A 158 5.49 16.30 3.15
CA ARG A 158 5.13 17.72 3.13
C ARG A 158 4.34 18.08 1.89
N ARG A 159 4.83 17.73 0.70
CA ARG A 159 4.16 18.03 -0.58
C ARG A 159 2.78 17.40 -0.67
N MET A 160 2.64 16.13 -0.26
CA MET A 160 1.37 15.40 -0.29
C MET A 160 0.35 15.93 0.72
N THR A 161 0.81 16.58 1.80
CA THR A 161 -0.05 17.12 2.86
C THR A 161 -0.22 18.64 2.79
N TRP A 162 0.51 19.32 1.91
CA TRP A 162 0.41 20.76 1.67
C TRP A 162 -1.01 21.11 1.20
N GLY A 163 -1.68 22.02 1.90
CA GLY A 163 -3.07 22.43 1.60
C GLY A 163 -4.15 21.59 2.28
N ARG A 164 -3.80 20.54 3.04
CA ARG A 164 -4.73 19.80 3.92
C ARG A 164 -4.62 20.20 5.40
N GLN A 165 -4.07 21.39 5.67
CA GLN A 165 -3.84 21.90 7.02
C GLN A 165 -5.16 21.98 7.82
N ALA A 166 -5.05 21.72 9.13
CA ALA A 166 -6.12 21.95 10.07
C ALA A 166 -6.56 23.41 10.00
N GLU A 167 -7.86 23.62 9.90
CA GLU A 167 -8.48 24.89 10.21
C GLU A 167 -8.09 25.25 11.66
N PRO A 168 -7.54 26.44 11.93
CA PRO A 168 -7.28 26.85 13.30
C PRO A 168 -8.63 26.97 14.00
N THR A 169 -8.90 26.08 14.97
CA THR A 169 -10.06 26.24 15.86
C THR A 169 -9.92 27.58 16.60
N PRO A 170 -11.00 28.40 16.66
CA PRO A 170 -11.00 29.71 17.30
C PRO A 170 -10.77 29.66 18.81
#